data_AF-A9WMW9-F1
#
_entry.id   AF-A9WMW9-F1
#
_cell.length_a   1.000
_cell.length_b   1.000
_cell.length_c   1.000
_cell.angle_alpha   90.00
_cell.angle_beta   90.00
_cell.angle_gamma   90.00
#
_symmetry.space_group_name_H-M   'P 1'
#
loop_
_entity.id
_entity.type
_entity.pdbx_description
1 polymer ?
#
loop_
_entity_poly.entity_id
_entity_poly.type
_entity_poly.pdbx_seq_one_letter_code
_entity_poly.pdbx_strand_id
1 'polypeptide(L)'
;MIEFTAALSALRRDHPTFRRSRFFDGKPPKREDLKSGARLADIVWLDTDGTPMTEEDWDNGFGRTIGVFLNGEAISGVDSRGRRITDANFLLYFNAHDAEVSFTVPPVNYAPEWDVLIDTAGRRTESSASAGSNFAVQSKSMVVLRKHDAQAVEPDHSVEASLAARTEV
;
A
#
# COMPACT_ATOMS: atom_id res chain seq x y z
N MET A 1 -0.23 4.22 22.78
CA MET A 1 -1.51 4.14 22.02
C MET A 1 -1.81 5.42 21.25
N ILE A 2 -1.65 6.62 21.85
CA ILE A 2 -1.90 7.90 21.16
C ILE A 2 -1.07 8.07 19.88
N GLU A 3 0.24 7.79 19.94
CA GLU A 3 1.14 7.93 18.77
C GLU A 3 0.71 7.02 17.60
N PHE A 4 0.36 5.77 17.90
CA PHE A 4 -0.14 4.83 16.90
C PHE A 4 -1.45 5.32 16.26
N THR A 5 -2.41 5.79 17.07
CA THR A 5 -3.66 6.34 16.56
C THR A 5 -3.43 7.62 15.74
N ALA A 6 -2.47 8.46 16.15
CA ALA A 6 -2.09 9.66 15.41
C ALA A 6 -1.47 9.29 14.06
N ALA A 7 -0.59 8.29 14.01
CA ALA A 7 0.00 7.77 12.79
C ALA A 7 -1.06 7.22 11.81
N LEU A 8 -2.02 6.42 12.31
CA LEU A 8 -3.13 5.94 11.48
C LEU A 8 -4.03 7.07 10.97
N SER A 9 -4.28 8.07 11.81
CA SER A 9 -5.08 9.23 11.43
C SER A 9 -4.38 10.07 10.36
N ALA A 10 -3.06 10.22 10.46
CA ALA A 10 -2.25 10.88 9.45
C ALA A 10 -2.26 10.08 8.14
N LEU A 11 -2.00 8.77 8.19
CA LEU A 11 -2.06 7.88 7.02
C LEU A 11 -3.40 8.01 6.28
N ARG A 12 -4.53 7.94 7.01
CA ARG A 12 -5.87 8.07 6.41
C ARG A 12 -6.11 9.45 5.80
N ARG A 13 -5.61 10.51 6.42
CA ARG A 13 -5.78 11.89 5.93
C ARG A 13 -4.97 12.13 4.67
N ASP A 14 -3.72 11.67 4.68
CA ASP A 14 -2.72 12.02 3.68
C ASP A 14 -2.91 11.18 2.39
N HIS A 15 -3.55 10.02 2.47
CA HIS A 15 -3.79 9.10 1.35
C HIS A 15 -5.27 9.02 0.93
N PRO A 16 -5.66 9.65 -0.21
CA PRO A 16 -7.00 9.57 -0.77
C PRO A 16 -7.57 8.15 -0.92
N THR A 17 -6.72 7.14 -1.15
CA THR A 17 -7.12 5.73 -1.27
C THR A 17 -7.91 5.24 -0.05
N PHE A 18 -7.59 5.73 1.16
CA PHE A 18 -8.30 5.35 2.39
C PHE A 18 -9.52 6.21 2.71
N ARG A 19 -9.76 7.29 1.95
CA ARG A 19 -10.85 8.27 2.18
C ARG A 19 -11.65 8.57 0.92
N ARG A 20 -11.77 7.59 0.03
CA ARG A 20 -12.56 7.70 -1.21
C ARG A 20 -14.01 8.08 -0.89
N SER A 21 -14.59 8.94 -1.72
CA SER A 21 -16.00 9.33 -1.63
C SER A 21 -16.93 8.37 -2.39
N ARG A 22 -16.36 7.40 -3.12
CA ARG A 22 -17.05 6.38 -3.90
C ARG A 22 -16.49 5.02 -3.57
N PHE A 23 -17.32 3.99 -3.74
CA PHE A 23 -16.90 2.60 -3.59
C PHE A 23 -15.81 2.21 -4.59
N PHE A 24 -15.16 1.08 -4.31
CA PHE A 24 -14.30 0.43 -5.28
C PHE A 24 -15.16 -0.31 -6.30
N ASP A 25 -14.75 -0.28 -7.56
CA ASP A 25 -15.49 -0.88 -8.67
C ASP A 25 -14.97 -2.29 -9.03
N GLY A 26 -13.75 -2.64 -8.59
CA GLY A 26 -13.09 -3.91 -8.91
C GLY A 26 -12.72 -4.03 -10.39
N LYS A 27 -12.72 -2.91 -11.13
CA LYS A 27 -12.52 -2.87 -12.57
C LYS A 27 -11.26 -2.08 -12.92
N PRO A 28 -10.53 -2.47 -13.97
CA PRO A 28 -9.40 -1.69 -14.46
C PRO A 28 -9.87 -0.29 -14.93
N PRO A 29 -9.06 0.77 -14.71
CA PRO A 29 -9.36 2.10 -15.20
C PRO A 29 -9.50 2.13 -16.73
N LYS A 30 -10.33 3.05 -17.24
CA LYS A 30 -10.52 3.22 -18.70
C LYS A 30 -9.21 3.66 -19.34
N ARG A 31 -8.97 3.22 -20.59
CA ARG A 31 -7.70 3.40 -21.33
C ARG A 31 -7.16 4.84 -21.38
N GLU A 32 -8.04 5.82 -21.33
CA GLU A 32 -7.71 7.27 -21.40
C GLU A 32 -7.12 7.79 -20.08
N ASP A 33 -7.32 7.03 -19.00
CA ASP A 33 -6.98 7.38 -17.63
C ASP A 33 -5.74 6.60 -17.14
N LEU A 34 -4.71 6.28 -17.92
CA LEU A 34 -3.47 5.70 -17.34
C LEU A 34 -2.22 6.45 -17.75
N LYS A 35 -1.35 6.72 -16.78
CA LYS A 35 0.03 7.18 -17.01
C LYS A 35 1.01 6.02 -17.15
N SER A 36 0.68 4.83 -16.61
CA SER A 36 1.52 3.64 -16.63
C SER A 36 0.77 2.45 -17.27
N GLY A 37 1.47 1.61 -18.02
CA GLY A 37 0.88 0.57 -18.87
C GLY A 37 0.14 -0.57 -18.13
N ALA A 38 0.25 -0.67 -16.81
CA ALA A 38 -0.40 -1.71 -16.02
C ALA A 38 -1.87 -1.36 -15.71
N ARG A 39 -2.81 -2.09 -16.32
CA ARG A 39 -4.26 -1.96 -16.10
C ARG A 39 -4.74 -2.75 -14.87
N LEU A 40 -4.23 -2.43 -13.69
CA LEU A 40 -4.74 -3.05 -12.47
C LEU A 40 -6.06 -2.41 -12.06
N ALA A 41 -6.98 -3.22 -11.53
CA ALA A 41 -8.22 -2.74 -10.94
C ALA A 41 -7.97 -1.79 -9.76
N ASP A 42 -8.98 -1.01 -9.38
CA ASP A 42 -8.89 -0.09 -8.25
C ASP A 42 -8.76 -0.79 -6.89
N ILE A 43 -9.27 -2.01 -6.80
CA ILE A 43 -9.04 -2.97 -5.74
C ILE A 43 -8.79 -4.36 -6.34
N VAL A 44 -7.89 -5.13 -5.74
CA VAL A 44 -7.73 -6.56 -6.01
C VAL A 44 -7.67 -7.29 -4.68
N TRP A 45 -8.54 -8.28 -4.52
CA TRP A 45 -8.51 -9.21 -3.39
C TRP A 45 -7.56 -10.35 -3.73
N LEU A 46 -6.66 -10.68 -2.80
CA LEU A 46 -5.56 -11.59 -3.01
C LEU A 46 -5.62 -12.73 -2.00
N ASP A 47 -5.37 -13.95 -2.46
CA ASP A 47 -5.09 -15.07 -1.57
C ASP A 47 -3.67 -14.88 -0.96
N THR A 48 -3.39 -15.68 0.05
CA THR A 48 -2.09 -15.86 0.70
C THR A 48 -0.97 -16.19 -0.28
N ASP A 49 -1.26 -16.82 -1.43
CA ASP A 49 -0.27 -17.09 -2.47
C ASP A 49 0.01 -15.89 -3.40
N GLY A 50 -0.65 -14.75 -3.17
CA GLY A 50 -0.48 -13.51 -3.93
C GLY A 50 -1.26 -13.47 -5.25
N THR A 51 -2.10 -14.47 -5.53
CA THR A 51 -2.97 -14.50 -6.70
C THR A 51 -4.31 -13.81 -6.43
N PRO A 52 -4.99 -13.25 -7.45
CA PRO A 52 -6.33 -12.69 -7.27
C PRO A 52 -7.33 -13.77 -6.89
N MET A 53 -8.12 -13.51 -5.84
CA MET A 53 -9.19 -14.42 -5.41
C MET A 53 -10.29 -14.51 -6.47
N THR A 54 -10.77 -15.72 -6.71
CA THR A 54 -11.98 -16.01 -7.46
C THR A 54 -13.22 -15.95 -6.56
N GLU A 55 -14.43 -16.05 -7.12
CA GLU A 55 -15.67 -16.11 -6.33
C GLU A 55 -15.69 -17.35 -5.41
N GLU A 56 -15.17 -18.49 -5.86
CA GLU A 56 -15.16 -19.75 -5.12
C GLU A 56 -14.23 -19.70 -3.90
N ASP A 57 -13.14 -18.92 -3.97
CA ASP A 57 -12.17 -18.77 -2.88
C ASP A 57 -12.77 -18.05 -1.65
N TRP A 58 -13.86 -17.29 -1.84
CA TRP A 58 -14.56 -16.64 -0.73
C TRP A 58 -15.34 -17.60 0.16
N ASP A 59 -15.83 -18.70 -0.43
CA ASP A 59 -16.63 -19.71 0.27
C ASP A 59 -15.76 -20.79 0.90
N ASN A 60 -14.53 -20.97 0.41
CA ASN A 60 -13.56 -21.88 0.97
C ASN A 60 -12.93 -21.26 2.22
N GLY A 61 -13.46 -21.62 3.39
CA GLY A 61 -13.19 -21.06 4.72
C GLY A 61 -11.75 -21.10 5.27
N PHE A 62 -10.72 -20.71 4.49
CA PHE A 62 -9.38 -20.31 4.92
C PHE A 62 -9.47 -19.02 5.76
N GLY A 63 -10.17 -19.11 6.90
CA GLY A 63 -9.96 -18.33 8.11
C GLY A 63 -9.67 -16.84 7.92
N ARG A 64 -10.54 -16.09 7.22
CA ARG A 64 -10.55 -14.61 7.21
C ARG A 64 -9.16 -13.97 6.99
N THR A 65 -8.26 -14.67 6.31
CA THR A 65 -6.88 -14.25 6.10
C THR A 65 -6.72 -13.90 4.63
N ILE A 66 -6.49 -12.62 4.36
CA ILE A 66 -6.70 -12.06 3.03
C ILE A 66 -5.71 -10.94 2.75
N GLY A 67 -5.24 -10.88 1.50
CA GLY A 67 -4.50 -9.77 0.95
C GLY A 67 -5.42 -8.81 0.19
N VAL A 68 -5.10 -7.52 0.23
CA VAL A 68 -5.82 -6.49 -0.51
C VAL A 68 -4.81 -5.57 -1.16
N PHE A 69 -4.86 -5.46 -2.47
CA PHE A 69 -4.15 -4.44 -3.21
C PHE A 69 -5.09 -3.27 -3.54
N LEU A 70 -4.62 -2.05 -3.29
CA LEU A 70 -5.32 -0.81 -3.62
C LEU A 70 -4.50 -0.02 -4.62
N ASN A 71 -5.09 0.26 -5.78
CA ASN A 71 -4.44 1.00 -6.85
C ASN A 71 -4.68 2.50 -6.68
N GLY A 72 -3.64 3.22 -6.28
CA GLY A 72 -3.67 4.67 -6.11
C GLY A 72 -3.79 5.44 -7.42
N GLU A 73 -3.48 4.82 -8.55
CA GLU A 73 -3.73 5.43 -9.87
C GLU A 73 -5.21 5.33 -10.26
N ALA A 74 -5.93 4.28 -9.86
CA ALA A 74 -7.31 4.01 -10.28
C ALA A 74 -8.38 4.56 -9.32
N ILE A 75 -8.18 5.76 -8.78
CA ILE A 75 -9.17 6.37 -7.87
C ILE A 75 -10.30 7.03 -8.66
N SER A 76 -11.52 6.54 -8.46
CA SER A 76 -12.73 7.06 -9.12
C SER A 76 -13.11 8.45 -8.60
N GLY A 77 -12.88 9.49 -9.41
CA GLY A 77 -13.36 10.85 -9.15
C GLY A 77 -12.35 11.94 -9.46
N VAL A 78 -12.75 13.16 -9.16
CA VAL A 78 -11.95 14.37 -9.33
C VAL A 78 -11.97 15.19 -8.06
N ASP A 79 -10.93 15.99 -7.84
CA ASP A 79 -10.87 16.95 -6.75
C ASP A 79 -11.78 18.16 -7.00
N SER A 80 -11.81 19.09 -6.04
CA SER A 80 -12.59 20.34 -6.14
C SER A 80 -12.25 21.22 -7.36
N ARG A 81 -11.12 20.96 -8.02
CA ARG A 81 -10.65 21.69 -9.22
C ARG A 81 -10.84 20.87 -10.49
N GLY A 82 -11.57 19.75 -10.42
CA GLY A 82 -11.79 18.86 -11.56
C GLY A 82 -10.57 18.02 -11.95
N ARG A 83 -9.51 17.99 -11.13
CA ARG A 83 -8.30 17.21 -11.41
C ARG A 83 -8.49 15.78 -10.93
N ARG A 84 -7.92 14.82 -11.66
CA ARG A 84 -7.91 13.42 -11.24
C ARG A 84 -7.27 13.26 -9.87
N ILE A 85 -7.88 12.42 -9.04
CA ILE A 85 -7.31 12.00 -7.76
C ILE A 85 -6.37 10.83 -8.02
N THR A 86 -5.14 10.92 -7.53
CA THR A 86 -4.14 9.84 -7.55
C THR A 86 -3.48 9.72 -6.19
N ASP A 87 -2.90 8.56 -5.91
CA ASP A 87 -2.23 8.24 -4.66
C ASP A 87 -1.14 7.18 -4.89
N ALA A 88 -0.42 6.82 -3.82
CA ALA A 88 0.43 5.64 -3.81
C ALA A 88 -0.39 4.34 -3.89
N ASN A 89 0.25 3.28 -4.37
CA ASN A 89 -0.32 1.93 -4.31
C ASN A 89 -0.08 1.34 -2.92
N PHE A 90 -1.08 0.60 -2.42
CA PHE A 90 -1.01 -0.04 -1.12
C PHE A 90 -1.27 -1.54 -1.21
N LEU A 91 -0.64 -2.28 -0.32
CA LEU A 91 -0.87 -3.69 -0.10
C LEU A 91 -1.18 -3.89 1.39
N LEU A 92 -2.31 -4.52 1.69
CA LEU A 92 -2.76 -4.78 3.04
C LEU A 92 -2.85 -6.29 3.22
N TYR A 93 -2.33 -6.78 4.33
CA TYR A 93 -2.49 -8.18 4.72
C TYR A 93 -3.22 -8.24 6.05
N PHE A 94 -4.28 -9.02 6.09
CA PHE A 94 -5.05 -9.30 7.29
C PHE A 94 -4.85 -10.76 7.64
N ASN A 95 -4.28 -11.05 8.81
CA ASN A 95 -4.20 -12.39 9.37
C ASN A 95 -5.15 -12.49 10.58
N ALA A 96 -6.32 -13.07 10.35
CA ALA A 96 -7.28 -13.37 11.41
C ALA A 96 -7.14 -14.80 11.95
N HIS A 97 -6.14 -15.56 11.51
CA HIS A 97 -5.80 -16.87 12.05
C HIS A 97 -5.11 -16.75 13.41
N ASP A 98 -5.15 -17.83 14.20
CA ASP A 98 -4.51 -17.92 15.53
C ASP A 98 -3.01 -18.23 15.46
N ALA A 99 -2.49 -18.50 14.26
CA ALA A 99 -1.08 -18.72 13.96
C ALA A 99 -0.55 -17.69 12.96
N GLU A 100 0.77 -17.60 12.85
CA GLU A 100 1.44 -16.87 11.76
C GLU A 100 1.04 -17.46 10.40
N VAL A 101 0.84 -16.60 9.42
CA VAL A 101 0.56 -16.98 8.02
C VAL A 101 1.59 -16.31 7.13
N SER A 102 2.18 -17.09 6.22
CA SER A 102 3.08 -16.59 5.17
C SER A 102 2.25 -16.16 3.97
N PHE A 103 2.37 -14.89 3.59
CA PHE A 103 1.84 -14.36 2.34
C PHE A 103 2.92 -14.32 1.27
N THR A 104 2.57 -14.47 0.01
CA THR A 104 3.44 -14.13 -1.12
C THR A 104 3.16 -12.69 -1.53
N VAL A 105 4.21 -11.88 -1.62
CA VAL A 105 4.10 -10.51 -2.16
C VAL A 105 3.75 -10.58 -3.65
N PRO A 106 2.73 -9.84 -4.12
CA PRO A 106 2.32 -9.88 -5.52
C PRO A 106 3.46 -9.58 -6.49
N PRO A 107 3.36 -10.07 -7.74
CA PRO A 107 4.41 -9.91 -8.72
C PRO A 107 4.69 -8.43 -9.08
N VAL A 108 5.81 -8.22 -9.77
CA VAL A 108 6.37 -6.90 -10.10
C VAL A 108 5.42 -5.97 -10.86
N ASN A 109 4.39 -6.50 -11.51
CA ASN A 109 3.35 -5.71 -12.18
C ASN A 109 2.53 -4.85 -11.20
N TYR A 110 2.50 -5.19 -9.90
CA TYR A 110 1.90 -4.37 -8.84
C TYR A 110 2.88 -3.29 -8.34
N ALA A 111 4.07 -3.72 -7.92
CA ALA A 111 5.24 -2.89 -7.63
C ALA A 111 6.46 -3.81 -7.44
N PRO A 112 7.70 -3.33 -7.71
CA PRO A 112 8.92 -4.11 -7.46
C PRO A 112 9.25 -4.27 -5.97
N GLU A 113 8.96 -3.25 -5.17
CA GLU A 113 9.29 -3.19 -3.74
C GLU A 113 8.21 -2.43 -2.97
N TRP A 114 8.07 -2.77 -1.69
CA TRP A 114 7.04 -2.28 -0.78
C TRP A 114 7.65 -1.86 0.55
N ASP A 115 7.35 -0.66 1.03
CA ASP A 115 7.70 -0.18 2.36
C ASP A 115 6.64 -0.63 3.38
N VAL A 116 7.04 -1.15 4.52
CA VAL A 116 6.14 -1.44 5.65
C VAL A 116 5.83 -0.14 6.38
N LEU A 117 4.56 0.27 6.38
CA LEU A 117 4.12 1.47 7.09
C LEU A 117 3.53 1.17 8.46
N ILE A 118 2.77 0.07 8.58
CA ILE A 118 2.09 -0.33 9.81
C ILE A 118 2.26 -1.83 9.97
N ASP A 119 2.70 -2.28 11.13
CA ASP A 119 2.61 -3.67 11.59
C ASP A 119 1.98 -3.67 12.99
N THR A 120 0.76 -4.18 13.08
CA THR A 120 0.00 -4.19 14.35
C THR A 120 0.53 -5.19 15.38
N ALA A 121 1.33 -6.18 14.97
CA ALA A 121 2.01 -7.07 15.91
C ALA A 121 3.30 -6.45 16.47
N GLY A 122 3.86 -5.42 15.83
CA GLY A 122 5.02 -4.67 16.31
C GLY A 122 6.30 -5.50 16.47
N ARG A 123 6.38 -6.66 15.81
CA ARG A 123 7.46 -7.65 15.97
C ARG A 123 8.44 -7.70 14.79
N ARG A 124 8.31 -6.80 13.81
CA ARG A 124 9.07 -6.86 12.57
C ARG A 124 10.35 -6.04 12.62
N THR A 125 11.42 -6.62 12.09
CA THR A 125 12.73 -5.99 11.90
C THR A 125 12.91 -5.42 10.50
N GLU A 126 12.28 -6.04 9.50
CA GLU A 126 12.34 -5.63 8.10
C GLU A 126 11.40 -4.46 7.79
N SER A 127 11.91 -3.44 7.12
CA SER A 127 11.16 -2.24 6.73
C SER A 127 10.62 -2.29 5.31
N SER A 128 11.01 -3.28 4.50
CA SER A 128 10.52 -3.45 3.13
C SER A 128 10.33 -4.91 2.73
N ALA A 129 9.63 -5.14 1.62
CA ALA A 129 9.40 -6.44 1.03
C ALA A 129 9.48 -6.37 -0.50
N SER A 130 10.18 -7.33 -1.13
CA SER A 130 10.30 -7.41 -2.58
C SER A 130 9.14 -8.17 -3.22
N ALA A 131 8.78 -7.85 -4.45
CA ALA A 131 7.82 -8.61 -5.23
C ALA A 131 8.16 -10.11 -5.31
N GLY A 132 7.16 -10.97 -5.12
CA GLY A 132 7.32 -12.43 -5.15
C GLY A 132 8.01 -13.04 -3.93
N SER A 133 8.44 -12.24 -2.96
CA SER A 133 9.01 -12.75 -1.71
C SER A 133 7.91 -13.26 -0.76
N ASN A 134 8.30 -14.11 0.19
CA ASN A 134 7.42 -14.51 1.28
C ASN A 134 7.43 -13.43 2.38
N PHE A 135 6.26 -13.13 2.91
CA PHE A 135 6.02 -12.13 3.92
C PHE A 135 5.16 -12.70 5.06
N ALA A 136 5.81 -13.03 6.17
CA ALA A 136 5.14 -13.60 7.34
C ALA A 136 4.33 -12.55 8.10
N VAL A 137 3.06 -12.81 8.37
CA VAL A 137 2.16 -11.94 9.16
C VAL A 137 1.73 -12.69 10.42
N GLN A 138 1.93 -12.07 11.58
CA GLN A 138 1.66 -12.69 12.88
C GLN A 138 0.17 -12.96 13.10
N SER A 139 -0.14 -13.89 14.01
CA SER A 139 -1.52 -14.20 14.37
C SER A 139 -2.30 -12.96 14.83
N LYS A 140 -3.59 -12.90 14.45
CA LYS A 140 -4.52 -11.82 14.80
C LYS A 140 -3.95 -10.41 14.57
N SER A 141 -3.25 -10.23 13.46
CA SER A 141 -2.59 -8.98 13.12
C SER A 141 -2.82 -8.60 11.66
N MET A 142 -2.56 -7.35 11.36
CA MET A 142 -2.52 -6.83 9.99
C MET A 142 -1.27 -5.99 9.76
N VAL A 143 -0.90 -5.89 8.48
CA VAL A 143 0.20 -5.06 7.97
C VAL A 143 -0.31 -4.19 6.83
N VAL A 144 0.17 -2.94 6.77
CA VAL A 144 -0.03 -2.04 5.64
C VAL A 144 1.33 -1.74 5.01
N LEU A 145 1.44 -2.02 3.72
CA LEU A 145 2.59 -1.70 2.91
C LEU A 145 2.22 -0.67 1.85
N ARG A 146 3.18 0.17 1.50
CA ARG A 146 3.08 1.15 0.42
C ARG A 146 4.10 0.80 -0.65
N LYS A 147 3.75 0.96 -1.93
CA LYS A 147 4.74 0.87 -3.01
C LYS A 147 5.95 1.75 -2.67
N HIS A 148 7.15 1.16 -2.75
CA HIS A 148 8.39 1.89 -2.53
C HIS A 148 8.53 3.00 -3.57
N ASP A 149 8.83 4.21 -3.09
CA ASP A 149 9.16 5.34 -3.93
C ASP A 149 10.67 5.55 -3.92
N ALA A 150 11.34 5.01 -4.94
CA ALA A 150 12.79 5.14 -5.10
C ALA A 150 13.26 6.60 -5.24
N GLN A 151 12.34 7.55 -5.42
CA GLN A 151 12.63 8.97 -5.58
C GLN A 151 12.38 9.81 -4.32
N ALA A 152 12.05 9.19 -3.18
CA ALA A 152 12.14 9.85 -1.88
C ALA A 152 13.62 10.05 -1.49
N VAL A 153 14.29 10.94 -2.23
CA VAL A 153 15.52 11.58 -1.80
C VAL A 153 15.23 12.16 -0.43
N GLU A 154 15.93 11.69 0.61
CA GLU A 154 15.94 12.37 1.89
C GLU A 154 16.20 13.85 1.61
N PRO A 155 15.33 14.78 2.03
CA PRO A 155 15.73 16.18 2.03
C PRO A 155 16.97 16.24 2.90
N ASP A 156 18.10 16.53 2.26
CA ASP A 156 19.39 16.70 2.89
C ASP A 156 19.26 17.85 3.89
N HIS A 157 18.91 17.51 5.13
CA HIS A 157 18.91 18.40 6.27
C HIS A 157 20.33 18.48 6.86
N SER A 158 21.37 18.19 6.07
CA SER A 158 22.74 18.55 6.42
C SER A 158 22.88 20.07 6.48
N VAL A 159 23.33 20.54 7.64
CA VAL A 159 23.65 21.94 7.95
C VAL A 159 24.70 22.53 7.00
N GLU A 160 25.41 21.69 6.23
CA GLU A 160 26.42 22.09 5.25
C GLU A 160 25.83 22.91 4.08
N ALA A 161 24.62 22.58 3.60
CA ALA A 161 24.00 23.33 2.50
C ALA A 161 23.63 24.78 2.90
N SER A 162 23.36 25.03 4.19
CA SER A 162 23.07 26.38 4.69
C SER A 162 24.33 27.22 4.96
N LEU A 163 25.51 26.60 5.10
CA LEU A 163 26.77 27.31 5.31
C LEU A 163 27.44 27.70 3.99
N ALA A 164 27.27 26.90 2.93
CA ALA A 164 27.75 27.23 1.59
C ALA A 164 27.11 28.51 1.03
N ALA A 165 25.84 28.77 1.35
CA ALA A 165 25.11 29.97 0.89
C ALA A 165 25.47 31.28 1.64
N ARG A 166 26.30 31.22 2.70
CA ARG A 166 26.63 32.39 3.55
C ARG A 166 28.08 32.85 3.48
N THR A 167 28.93 32.23 2.66
CA THR A 167 30.38 32.56 2.63
C THR A 167 30.82 33.29 1.35
N GLU A 168 29.90 33.70 0.48
CA GLU A 168 30.22 34.60 -0.64
C GLU A 168 29.69 36.02 -0.38
N VAL A 169 30.42 36.78 0.44
CA VAL A 169 30.49 38.26 0.39
C VAL A 169 31.90 38.70 0.73
#